data_AF-A0A6P1JA98-F1
#
_entry.id   AF-A0A6P1JA98-F1
#
_cell.length_a   1.000
_cell.length_b   1.000
_cell.length_c   1.000
_cell.angle_alpha   90.00
_cell.angle_beta   90.00
_cell.angle_gamma   90.00
#
_symmetry.space_group_name_H-M   'P 1'
#
loop_
_entity.id
_entity.type
_entity.pdbx_description
1 polymer ?
#
loop_
_entity_poly.entity_id
_entity_poly.type
_entity_poly.pdbx_seq_one_letter_code
_entity_poly.pdbx_strand_id
1 'polypeptide(L)'
;MTAVERAAGTEPPAPGAGFSVPRTVDGERLVALFTSLVEPLARALPTSTEVVLHDLSLVPNSIVAIHGDVTGRRIGDPPTDVLLEQAARGFDDYNLNYESTLPNGNRMRSSTLIIRDIAGHPVAALCVHTDISAWLSIQSLVTQMVAGSGAPAAVPDRGETFVKDVDELAALLVSQAIAAAGVPVSAMKKKHKVGVVLELKHRGFFMLRDAVDMISESLAVTRFTIYNYLNEIAAEEPVVSD
;
A
#
# COMPACT_ATOMS: atom_id res chain seq x y z
N MET A 1 -16.37 30.00 -5.35
CA MET A 1 -16.13 28.93 -6.32
C MET A 1 -15.01 29.42 -7.23
N THR A 2 -13.77 29.15 -6.84
CA THR A 2 -12.58 29.61 -7.56
C THR A 2 -11.63 28.43 -7.60
N ALA A 3 -11.41 27.94 -8.81
CA ALA A 3 -10.63 26.74 -9.10
C ALA A 3 -9.16 26.97 -8.72
N VAL A 4 -8.59 26.02 -7.98
CA VAL A 4 -7.15 25.91 -7.77
C VAL A 4 -6.58 25.22 -9.01
N GLU A 5 -5.82 25.96 -9.81
CA GLU A 5 -5.04 25.47 -10.93
C GLU A 5 -4.03 24.43 -10.42
N ARG A 6 -4.18 23.17 -10.87
CA ARG A 6 -3.17 22.13 -10.70
C ARG A 6 -2.00 22.46 -11.64
N ALA A 7 -0.83 22.73 -11.05
CA ALA A 7 0.41 22.87 -11.81
C ALA A 7 0.70 21.57 -12.58
N ALA A 8 1.02 21.75 -13.85
CA ALA A 8 1.24 20.71 -14.84
C ALA A 8 2.39 19.77 -14.45
N GLY A 9 2.21 18.48 -14.78
CA GLY A 9 3.21 17.44 -14.61
C GLY A 9 4.51 17.78 -15.34
N THR A 10 5.61 17.69 -14.61
CA THR A 10 6.97 17.72 -15.15
C THR A 10 7.24 16.42 -15.91
N GLU A 11 7.69 16.52 -17.17
CA GLU A 11 8.18 15.39 -17.97
C GLU A 11 9.29 14.63 -17.22
N PRO A 12 9.38 13.30 -17.37
CA PRO A 12 10.46 12.53 -16.77
C PRO A 12 11.82 12.94 -17.38
N PRO A 13 12.86 13.10 -16.56
CA PRO A 13 14.19 13.51 -17.03
C PRO A 13 14.81 12.49 -17.99
N ALA A 14 15.61 12.98 -18.94
CA ALA A 14 16.34 12.17 -19.90
C ALA A 14 17.33 11.20 -19.22
N PRO A 15 17.45 9.95 -19.70
CA PRO A 15 18.35 8.97 -19.10
C PRO A 15 19.82 9.42 -19.21
N GLY A 16 20.49 9.57 -18.07
CA GLY A 16 21.91 9.92 -17.97
C GLY A 16 22.21 11.35 -17.49
N ALA A 17 21.20 12.21 -17.33
CA ALA A 17 21.37 13.45 -16.56
C ALA A 17 21.38 13.08 -15.07
N GLY A 18 22.53 13.21 -14.40
CA GLY A 18 22.62 12.94 -12.97
C GLY A 18 21.57 13.75 -12.20
N PHE A 19 20.89 13.10 -11.25
CA PHE A 19 19.99 13.78 -10.32
C PHE A 19 20.76 14.89 -9.62
N SER A 20 20.39 16.14 -9.90
CA SER A 20 21.07 17.32 -9.39
C SER A 20 20.04 18.28 -8.83
N VAL A 21 20.07 18.46 -7.51
CA VAL A 21 19.23 19.42 -6.81
C VAL A 21 20.07 20.66 -6.53
N PRO A 22 19.61 21.87 -6.93
CA PRO A 22 20.35 23.09 -6.66
C PRO A 22 20.43 23.36 -5.16
N ARG A 23 21.61 23.78 -4.69
CA ARG A 23 21.77 24.29 -3.32
C ARG A 23 21.29 25.72 -3.25
N THR A 24 20.24 25.94 -2.45
CA THR A 24 19.66 27.25 -2.18
C THR A 24 19.81 27.59 -0.70
N VAL A 25 19.88 28.88 -0.37
CA VAL A 25 19.97 29.35 1.03
C VAL A 25 18.76 28.89 1.84
N ASP A 26 17.58 28.87 1.22
CA ASP A 26 16.36 28.36 1.85
C ASP A 26 16.44 26.85 2.07
N GLY A 27 16.91 26.09 1.08
CA GLY A 27 17.15 24.65 1.19
C GLY A 27 18.11 24.29 2.33
N GLU A 28 19.23 25.00 2.44
CA GLU A 28 20.20 24.80 3.53
C GLU A 28 19.58 25.07 4.91
N ARG A 29 18.74 26.11 5.04
CA ARG A 29 18.01 26.42 6.28
C ARG A 29 16.99 25.34 6.63
N LEU A 30 16.27 24.83 5.64
CA LEU A 30 15.31 23.73 5.82
C LEU A 30 16.03 22.47 6.28
N VAL A 31 17.13 22.08 5.63
CA VAL A 31 17.95 20.93 6.04
C VAL A 31 18.42 21.08 7.48
N ALA A 32 18.94 22.25 7.87
CA ALA A 32 19.38 22.51 9.24
C ALA A 32 18.23 22.42 10.26
N LEU A 33 17.06 22.98 9.93
CA LEU A 33 15.87 22.91 10.78
C LEU A 33 15.42 21.46 11.00
N PHE A 34 15.24 20.70 9.92
CA PHE A 34 14.80 19.31 10.00
C PHE A 34 15.84 18.41 10.67
N THR A 35 17.14 18.70 10.52
CA THR A 35 18.21 18.00 11.23
C THR A 35 17.99 18.04 12.74
N SER A 36 17.60 19.21 13.28
CA SER A 36 17.29 19.37 14.72
C SER A 36 16.04 18.63 15.19
N LEU A 37 15.16 18.22 14.26
CA LEU A 37 13.92 17.50 14.56
C LEU A 37 14.08 15.96 14.53
N VAL A 38 15.11 15.44 13.86
CA VAL A 38 15.26 13.98 13.67
C VAL A 38 15.28 13.21 15.00
N GLU A 39 16.17 13.60 15.93
CA GLU A 39 16.27 12.91 17.22
C GLU A 39 15.01 13.07 18.10
N PRO A 40 14.46 14.29 18.32
CA PRO A 40 13.22 14.45 19.08
C PRO A 40 12.05 13.64 18.52
N LEU A 41 11.88 13.60 17.19
CA LEU A 41 10.82 12.82 16.54
C LEU A 41 11.02 11.31 16.74
N ALA A 42 12.24 10.81 16.53
CA ALA A 42 12.53 9.40 16.72
C ALA A 42 12.28 8.94 18.17
N ARG A 43 12.69 9.76 19.16
CA ARG A 43 12.46 9.47 20.59
C ARG A 43 10.99 9.54 21.01
N ALA A 44 10.16 10.29 20.29
CA ALA A 44 8.72 10.36 20.55
C ALA A 44 7.94 9.16 19.97
N LEU A 45 8.54 8.41 19.05
CA LEU A 45 7.96 7.25 18.40
C LEU A 45 8.39 5.94 19.11
N PRO A 46 7.72 4.80 18.83
CA PRO A 46 8.14 3.51 19.38
C PRO A 46 9.61 3.22 19.08
N THR A 47 10.31 2.53 19.99
CA THR A 47 11.74 2.20 19.85
C THR A 47 12.08 1.38 18.62
N SER A 48 11.09 0.75 17.98
CA SER A 48 11.23 0.07 16.69
C SER A 48 11.17 1.02 15.49
N THR A 49 11.39 2.32 15.69
CA THR A 49 11.33 3.36 14.65
C THR A 49 12.66 4.07 14.49
N GLU A 50 13.03 4.30 13.23
CA GLU A 50 14.17 5.09 12.80
C GLU A 50 13.66 6.29 12.00
N VAL A 51 14.20 7.47 12.28
CA VAL A 51 13.95 8.69 11.50
C VAL A 51 15.23 9.09 10.80
N VAL A 52 15.14 9.37 9.50
CA VAL A 52 16.29 9.66 8.63
C VAL A 52 16.01 10.92 7.84
N LEU A 53 16.98 11.81 7.78
CA LEU A 53 16.94 12.99 6.92
C LEU A 53 17.98 12.86 5.83
N HIS A 54 17.53 13.02 4.59
CA HIS A 54 18.36 13.12 3.40
C HIS A 54 18.47 14.58 2.96
N ASP A 55 19.68 15.06 2.70
CA ASP A 55 19.94 16.23 1.84
C ASP A 55 20.04 15.73 0.39
N LEU A 56 19.07 16.11 -0.43
CA LEU A 56 18.96 15.63 -1.80
C LEU A 56 20.02 16.26 -2.73
N SER A 57 20.66 17.35 -2.32
CA SER A 57 21.81 17.93 -3.04
C SER A 57 23.11 17.13 -2.84
N LEU A 58 23.14 16.17 -1.90
CA LEU A 58 24.31 15.35 -1.58
C LEU A 58 24.23 13.91 -2.11
N VAL A 59 23.22 13.58 -2.91
CA VAL A 59 23.10 12.25 -3.55
C VAL A 59 24.40 11.94 -4.35
N PRO A 60 25.03 10.77 -4.16
CA PRO A 60 24.50 9.60 -3.45
C PRO A 60 24.66 9.64 -1.92
N ASN A 61 25.59 10.36 -1.33
CA ASN A 61 25.84 10.35 0.13
C ASN A 61 24.91 11.31 0.89
N SER A 62 23.61 11.03 0.82
CA SER A 62 22.56 11.99 1.16
C SER A 62 22.15 12.02 2.64
N ILE A 63 22.39 10.97 3.43
CA ILE A 63 21.96 10.97 4.84
C ILE A 63 22.77 11.98 5.64
N VAL A 64 22.11 13.01 6.17
CA VAL A 64 22.72 14.08 6.98
C VAL A 64 22.35 13.97 8.46
N ALA A 65 21.25 13.30 8.78
CA ALA A 65 20.85 13.00 10.15
C ALA A 65 20.05 11.70 10.21
N ILE A 66 20.25 10.93 11.28
CA ILE A 66 19.58 9.66 11.52
C ILE A 66 19.51 9.40 13.02
N HIS A 67 18.36 8.94 13.51
CA HIS A 67 18.19 8.48 14.88
C HIS A 67 17.31 7.23 14.92
N GLY A 68 17.77 6.22 15.65
CA GLY A 68 17.27 4.84 15.59
C GLY A 68 18.31 3.91 14.97
N ASP A 69 18.06 2.60 15.06
CA ASP A 69 19.01 1.55 14.65
C ASP A 69 18.35 0.44 13.83
N VAL A 70 17.14 0.66 13.31
CA VAL A 70 16.34 -0.32 12.59
C VAL A 70 17.03 -0.80 11.32
N THR A 71 17.58 0.13 10.51
CA THR A 71 18.18 -0.21 9.22
C THR A 71 19.68 -0.45 9.29
N GLY A 72 20.33 -0.06 10.39
CA GLY A 72 21.79 -0.09 10.55
C GLY A 72 22.56 0.95 9.74
N ARG A 73 21.87 1.85 9.04
CA ARG A 73 22.47 2.95 8.26
C ARG A 73 23.06 4.04 9.15
N ARG A 74 23.92 4.88 8.57
CA ARG A 74 24.63 5.98 9.23
C ARG A 74 24.62 7.25 8.37
N ILE A 75 25.02 8.37 8.99
CA ILE A 75 25.27 9.62 8.27
C ILE A 75 26.31 9.37 7.16
N GLY A 76 26.00 9.85 5.96
CA GLY A 76 26.80 9.65 4.74
C GLY A 76 26.37 8.45 3.90
N ASP A 77 25.52 7.55 4.41
CA ASP A 77 25.01 6.42 3.64
C ASP A 77 24.05 6.86 2.52
N PRO A 78 23.85 6.01 1.49
CA PRO A 78 23.04 6.35 0.34
C PRO A 78 21.53 6.40 0.60
N PRO A 79 20.74 7.06 -0.29
CA PRO A 79 19.29 6.94 -0.27
C PRO A 79 18.87 5.50 -0.60
N THR A 80 17.63 5.16 -0.26
CA THR A 80 17.03 3.90 -0.72
C THR A 80 16.75 3.94 -2.22
N ASP A 81 16.57 2.75 -2.80
CA ASP A 81 16.07 2.58 -4.17
C ASP A 81 14.73 3.27 -4.38
N VAL A 82 13.80 3.20 -3.42
CA VAL A 82 12.50 3.89 -3.48
C VAL A 82 12.67 5.41 -3.55
N LEU A 83 13.54 5.99 -2.71
CA LEU A 83 13.78 7.43 -2.73
C LEU A 83 14.47 7.86 -4.04
N LEU A 84 15.36 7.03 -4.59
CA LEU A 84 16.02 7.27 -5.87
C LEU A 84 15.05 7.11 -7.06
N GLU A 85 14.11 6.18 -7.00
CA GLU A 85 13.05 6.00 -8.00
C GLU A 85 12.10 7.20 -8.02
N GLN A 86 11.74 7.73 -6.85
CA GLN A 86 10.98 8.98 -6.72
C GLN A 86 11.78 10.17 -7.29
N ALA A 87 13.08 10.23 -7.03
CA ALA A 87 13.94 11.25 -7.62
C ALA A 87 13.96 11.18 -9.17
N ALA A 88 13.91 9.98 -9.75
CA ALA A 88 13.91 9.76 -11.18
C ALA A 88 12.55 10.00 -11.87
N ARG A 89 11.44 9.71 -11.19
CA ARG A 89 10.08 9.86 -11.74
C ARG A 89 9.43 11.21 -11.43
N GLY A 90 10.04 11.98 -10.54
CA GLY A 90 9.43 13.15 -9.92
C GLY A 90 8.89 12.81 -8.53
N PHE A 91 9.03 13.77 -7.63
CA PHE A 91 8.61 13.62 -6.24
C PHE A 91 7.14 13.98 -6.07
N ASP A 92 6.35 13.04 -5.56
CA ASP A 92 5.15 13.38 -4.80
C ASP A 92 5.56 14.06 -3.48
N ASP A 93 4.68 14.89 -2.91
CA ASP A 93 4.99 15.58 -1.65
C ASP A 93 5.21 14.59 -0.49
N TYR A 94 4.53 13.44 -0.54
CA TYR A 94 4.70 12.38 0.43
C TYR A 94 4.36 11.00 -0.14
N ASN A 95 4.96 9.97 0.44
CA ASN A 95 4.57 8.58 0.28
C ASN A 95 4.50 7.96 1.68
N LEU A 96 3.31 7.60 2.15
CA LEU A 96 3.07 7.24 3.54
C LEU A 96 2.71 5.77 3.69
N ASN A 97 3.19 5.17 4.78
CA ASN A 97 2.85 3.82 5.24
C ASN A 97 3.07 2.68 4.23
N TYR A 98 3.95 2.86 3.25
CA TYR A 98 4.29 1.80 2.31
C TYR A 98 5.12 0.72 3.01
N GLU A 99 4.98 -0.52 2.55
CA GLU A 99 5.74 -1.63 3.09
C GLU A 99 7.12 -1.71 2.44
N SER A 100 8.12 -2.05 3.24
CA SER A 100 9.49 -2.29 2.78
C SER A 100 10.11 -3.43 3.57
N THR A 101 11.14 -4.05 3.01
CA THR A 101 11.79 -5.22 3.63
C THR A 101 13.27 -4.97 3.77
N LEU A 102 13.82 -5.22 4.96
CA LEU A 102 15.25 -5.16 5.20
C LEU A 102 15.96 -6.38 4.58
N PRO A 103 17.28 -6.33 4.33
CA PRO A 103 18.03 -7.47 3.79
C PRO A 103 17.95 -8.73 4.65
N ASN A 104 17.71 -8.60 5.96
CA ASN A 104 17.52 -9.71 6.88
C ASN A 104 16.10 -10.32 6.84
N GLY A 105 15.19 -9.78 6.02
CA GLY A 105 13.80 -10.23 5.91
C GLY A 105 12.82 -9.54 6.85
N ASN A 106 13.28 -8.65 7.75
CA ASN A 106 12.38 -7.90 8.62
C ASN A 106 11.45 -7.00 7.79
N ARG A 107 10.19 -6.97 8.20
CA ARG A 107 9.12 -6.19 7.57
C ARG A 107 9.07 -4.82 8.22
N MET A 108 9.12 -3.78 7.41
CA MET A 108 9.00 -2.41 7.85
C MET A 108 7.80 -1.72 7.23
N ARG A 109 7.27 -0.74 7.96
CA ARG A 109 6.41 0.31 7.43
C ARG A 109 7.24 1.57 7.30
N SER A 110 7.27 2.13 6.10
CA SER A 110 8.07 3.30 5.76
C SER A 110 7.18 4.46 5.32
N SER A 111 7.65 5.68 5.58
CA SER A 111 7.03 6.91 5.09
C SER A 111 8.11 7.89 4.69
N THR A 112 7.90 8.62 3.62
CA THR A 112 8.81 9.63 3.07
C THR A 112 8.03 10.92 2.88
N LEU A 113 8.55 12.02 3.41
CA LEU A 113 8.07 13.38 3.19
C LEU A 113 9.13 14.15 2.42
N ILE A 114 8.73 14.78 1.32
CA ILE A 114 9.62 15.62 0.51
C ILE A 114 9.48 17.06 0.98
N ILE A 115 10.62 17.67 1.30
CA ILE A 115 10.72 19.04 1.77
C ILE A 115 11.19 19.89 0.60
N ARG A 116 10.43 20.94 0.29
CA ARG A 116 10.70 21.84 -0.83
C ARG A 116 11.09 23.22 -0.36
N ASP A 117 11.98 23.87 -1.11
CA ASP A 117 12.26 25.29 -0.92
C ASP A 117 11.12 26.17 -1.47
N ILE A 118 11.19 27.48 -1.25
CA ILE A 118 10.21 28.46 -1.74
C ILE A 118 10.03 28.47 -3.27
N ALA A 119 10.99 27.94 -4.03
CA ALA A 119 10.92 27.83 -5.49
C ALA A 119 10.36 26.47 -5.95
N GLY A 120 10.02 25.58 -5.01
CA GLY A 120 9.45 24.26 -5.26
C GLY A 120 10.49 23.14 -5.46
N HIS A 121 11.79 23.43 -5.30
CA HIS A 121 12.82 22.41 -5.48
C HIS A 121 12.81 21.43 -4.31
N PRO A 122 12.88 20.10 -4.55
CA PRO A 122 12.94 19.08 -3.52
C PRO A 122 14.33 19.05 -2.85
N VAL A 123 14.51 19.80 -1.77
CA VAL A 123 15.82 20.01 -1.12
C VAL A 123 16.19 18.92 -0.12
N ALA A 124 15.19 18.29 0.51
CA ALA A 124 15.41 17.24 1.49
C ALA A 124 14.29 16.20 1.49
N ALA A 125 14.57 15.02 2.04
CA ALA A 125 13.57 13.99 2.30
C ALA A 125 13.66 13.53 3.76
N LEU A 126 12.55 13.60 4.48
CA LEU A 126 12.41 13.07 5.83
C LEU A 126 11.72 11.71 5.76
N CYS A 127 12.42 10.67 6.17
CA CYS A 127 11.96 9.30 6.15
C CYS A 127 11.71 8.80 7.58
N VAL A 128 10.65 8.02 7.75
CA VAL A 128 10.32 7.32 9.00
C VAL A 128 10.18 5.84 8.67
N HIS A 129 10.95 4.99 9.34
CA HIS A 129 10.96 3.55 9.13
C HIS A 129 10.66 2.84 10.44
N THR A 130 9.57 2.08 10.49
CA THR A 130 9.18 1.31 11.68
C THR A 130 9.26 -0.18 11.38
N ASP A 131 10.03 -0.94 12.14
CA ASP A 131 9.97 -2.40 12.12
C ASP A 131 8.63 -2.86 12.70
N ILE A 132 7.85 -3.55 11.86
CA ILE A 132 6.52 -4.08 12.21
C ILE A 132 6.53 -5.61 12.35
N SER A 133 7.70 -6.25 12.26
CA SER A 133 7.83 -7.72 12.26
C SER A 133 7.20 -8.35 13.50
N ALA A 134 7.48 -7.79 14.69
CA ALA A 134 6.90 -8.28 15.95
C ALA A 134 5.36 -8.16 15.97
N TRP A 135 4.82 -7.07 15.41
CA TRP A 135 3.37 -6.86 15.31
C TRP A 135 2.72 -7.86 14.36
N LEU A 136 3.36 -8.16 13.23
CA LEU A 136 2.89 -9.18 12.29
C LEU A 136 2.93 -10.57 12.92
N SER A 137 3.96 -10.89 13.72
CA SER A 137 4.02 -12.14 14.49
C SER A 137 2.87 -12.25 15.49
N ILE A 138 2.59 -11.18 16.24
CA ILE A 138 1.46 -11.14 17.19
C ILE A 138 0.14 -11.33 16.44
N GLN A 139 -0.06 -10.63 15.32
CA GLN A 139 -1.26 -10.78 14.50
C GLN A 139 -1.46 -12.23 14.02
N SER A 140 -0.37 -12.88 13.57
CA SER A 140 -0.41 -14.28 13.15
C SER A 140 -0.79 -15.21 14.29
N LEU A 141 -0.23 -15.01 15.50
CA LEU A 141 -0.56 -15.80 16.68
C LEU A 141 -2.03 -15.64 17.08
N VAL A 142 -2.55 -14.41 17.10
CA VAL A 142 -3.97 -14.13 17.36
C VAL A 142 -4.85 -14.81 16.32
N THR A 143 -4.49 -14.70 15.04
CA THR A 143 -5.23 -15.33 13.93
C THR A 143 -5.30 -16.84 14.10
N GLN A 144 -4.18 -17.49 14.45
CA GLN A 144 -4.13 -18.94 14.68
C GLN A 144 -4.97 -19.36 15.90
N MET A 145 -4.91 -18.61 17.00
CA MET A 145 -5.71 -18.87 18.20
C MET A 145 -7.21 -18.78 17.93
N VAL A 146 -7.63 -17.76 17.16
CA VAL A 146 -9.04 -17.57 16.79
C VAL A 146 -9.51 -18.64 15.80
N ALA A 147 -8.67 -19.03 14.83
CA ALA A 147 -9.03 -20.01 13.81
C ALA A 147 -9.12 -21.46 14.33
N GLY A 148 -8.46 -21.78 15.44
CA GLY A 148 -8.41 -23.12 16.00
C GLY A 148 -7.62 -24.11 15.14
N SER A 149 -7.50 -25.36 15.60
CA SER A 149 -6.63 -26.41 15.04
C SER A 149 -7.04 -26.96 13.66
N GLY A 150 -7.92 -26.27 12.92
CA GLY A 150 -8.59 -26.81 11.73
C GLY A 150 -8.57 -25.93 10.48
N ALA A 151 -7.94 -24.75 10.50
CA ALA A 151 -7.87 -23.89 9.32
C ALA A 151 -6.44 -23.82 8.76
N PRO A 152 -6.23 -23.97 7.45
CA PRO A 152 -4.93 -23.68 6.84
C PRO A 152 -4.59 -22.21 7.07
N ALA A 153 -3.32 -21.95 7.40
CA ALA A 153 -2.79 -20.62 7.66
C ALA A 153 -3.18 -19.65 6.54
N ALA A 154 -3.97 -18.63 6.87
CA ALA A 154 -4.24 -17.53 5.96
C ALA A 154 -2.92 -16.77 5.72
N VAL A 155 -2.43 -16.83 4.48
CA VAL A 155 -1.38 -15.94 3.98
C VAL A 155 -1.96 -14.51 4.04
N PRO A 156 -1.35 -13.56 4.77
CA PRO A 156 -1.78 -12.18 4.70
C PRO A 156 -1.10 -11.56 3.48
N ASP A 157 -1.82 -11.48 2.37
CA ASP A 157 -1.55 -10.44 1.38
C ASP A 157 -2.86 -9.68 1.13
N ARG A 158 -2.98 -8.54 1.82
CA ARG A 158 -3.91 -7.48 1.43
C ARG A 158 -3.09 -6.27 0.98
N GLY A 159 -2.10 -6.51 0.13
CA GLY A 159 -1.67 -5.51 -0.83
C GLY A 159 -2.83 -5.22 -1.80
N GLU A 160 -3.05 -3.96 -2.11
CA GLU A 160 -3.83 -3.56 -3.28
C GLU A 160 -3.27 -4.31 -4.49
N THR A 161 -4.08 -5.19 -5.08
CA THR A 161 -3.69 -5.83 -6.33
C THR A 161 -3.95 -4.80 -7.43
N PHE A 162 -2.89 -4.20 -7.98
CA PHE A 162 -2.97 -3.34 -9.15
C PHE A 162 -3.20 -4.19 -10.38
N VAL A 163 -4.46 -4.41 -10.67
CA VAL A 163 -4.87 -5.22 -11.80
C VAL A 163 -4.91 -4.36 -13.07
N LYS A 164 -4.36 -4.85 -14.19
CA LYS A 164 -4.09 -4.02 -15.38
C LYS A 164 -5.32 -3.78 -16.25
N ASP A 165 -6.36 -4.59 -16.08
CA ASP A 165 -7.64 -4.45 -16.76
C ASP A 165 -8.82 -4.94 -15.88
N VAL A 166 -10.04 -4.70 -16.36
CA VAL A 166 -11.28 -5.02 -15.64
C VAL A 166 -11.50 -6.53 -15.51
N ASP A 167 -10.98 -7.32 -16.45
CA ASP A 167 -11.20 -8.77 -16.52
C ASP A 167 -10.32 -9.52 -15.52
N GLU A 168 -9.05 -9.11 -15.39
CA GLU A 168 -8.16 -9.60 -14.34
C GLU A 168 -8.72 -9.23 -12.95
N LEU A 169 -9.34 -8.04 -12.78
CA LEU A 169 -9.90 -7.60 -11.49
C LEU A 169 -11.12 -8.46 -11.14
N ALA A 170 -11.95 -8.73 -12.12
CA ALA A 170 -13.09 -9.62 -11.98
C ALA A 170 -12.63 -11.04 -11.60
N ALA A 171 -11.64 -11.60 -12.29
CA ALA A 171 -11.10 -12.92 -11.99
C ALA A 171 -10.51 -12.99 -10.56
N LEU A 172 -9.81 -11.94 -10.12
CA LEU A 172 -9.28 -11.83 -8.77
C LEU A 172 -10.40 -11.85 -7.73
N LEU A 173 -11.41 -10.98 -7.88
CA LEU A 173 -12.53 -10.89 -6.94
C LEU A 173 -13.26 -12.23 -6.81
N VAL A 174 -13.51 -12.91 -7.93
CA VAL A 174 -14.15 -14.24 -7.95
C VAL A 174 -13.29 -15.28 -7.23
N SER A 175 -11.98 -15.31 -7.50
CA SER A 175 -11.07 -16.26 -6.85
C SER A 175 -11.02 -16.08 -5.34
N GLN A 176 -10.99 -14.83 -4.86
CA GLN A 176 -10.98 -14.50 -3.44
C GLN A 176 -12.30 -14.88 -2.76
N ALA A 177 -13.44 -14.63 -3.41
CA ALA A 177 -14.74 -14.98 -2.87
C ALA A 177 -14.92 -16.51 -2.78
N ILE A 178 -14.47 -17.26 -3.79
CA ILE A 178 -14.45 -18.72 -3.78
C ILE A 178 -13.54 -19.26 -2.67
N ALA A 179 -12.34 -18.68 -2.51
CA ALA A 179 -11.41 -19.08 -1.45
C ALA A 179 -11.98 -18.81 -0.05
N ALA A 180 -12.65 -17.67 0.13
CA ALA A 180 -13.32 -17.31 1.39
C ALA A 180 -14.46 -18.29 1.77
N ALA A 181 -15.08 -18.95 0.79
CA ALA A 181 -16.09 -19.97 1.06
C ALA A 181 -15.49 -21.27 1.65
N GLY A 182 -14.16 -21.45 1.62
CA GLY A 182 -13.45 -22.53 2.30
C GLY A 182 -13.73 -23.95 1.79
N VAL A 183 -14.43 -24.08 0.66
CA VAL A 183 -14.84 -25.37 0.07
C VAL A 183 -14.59 -25.32 -1.45
N PRO A 184 -13.96 -26.35 -2.06
CA PRO A 184 -13.75 -26.36 -3.51
C PRO A 184 -15.08 -26.34 -4.26
N VAL A 185 -15.13 -25.67 -5.42
CA VAL A 185 -16.36 -25.44 -6.21
C VAL A 185 -17.14 -26.74 -6.50
N SER A 186 -16.43 -27.84 -6.76
CA SER A 186 -17.02 -29.16 -6.99
C SER A 186 -17.75 -29.74 -5.77
N ALA A 187 -17.39 -29.34 -4.56
CA ALA A 187 -18.02 -29.74 -3.30
C ALA A 187 -18.95 -28.66 -2.72
N MET A 188 -19.12 -27.52 -3.41
CA MET A 188 -19.99 -26.44 -2.94
C MET A 188 -21.47 -26.82 -3.03
N LYS A 189 -22.16 -26.74 -1.91
CA LYS A 189 -23.64 -26.81 -1.83
C LYS A 189 -24.23 -25.45 -2.17
N LYS A 190 -25.55 -25.39 -2.44
CA LYS A 190 -26.30 -24.16 -2.75
C LYS A 190 -25.93 -23.00 -1.81
N LYS A 191 -25.95 -23.25 -0.49
CA LYS A 191 -25.61 -22.24 0.53
C LYS A 191 -24.23 -21.61 0.35
N HIS A 192 -23.22 -22.39 -0.08
CA HIS A 192 -21.87 -21.89 -0.30
C HIS A 192 -21.82 -21.02 -1.56
N LYS A 193 -22.50 -21.46 -2.65
CA LYS A 193 -22.56 -20.70 -3.90
C LYS A 193 -23.33 -19.38 -3.75
N VAL A 194 -24.43 -19.39 -2.98
CA VAL A 194 -25.17 -18.16 -2.62
C VAL A 194 -24.28 -17.22 -1.80
N GLY A 195 -23.54 -17.73 -0.82
CA GLY A 195 -22.59 -16.94 -0.03
C GLY A 195 -21.50 -16.27 -0.88
N VAL A 196 -20.94 -16.99 -1.86
CA VAL A 196 -19.96 -16.41 -2.80
C VAL A 196 -20.59 -15.27 -3.62
N VAL A 197 -21.81 -15.46 -4.12
CA VAL A 197 -22.55 -14.45 -4.90
C VAL A 197 -22.88 -13.22 -4.05
N LEU A 198 -23.26 -13.43 -2.79
CA LEU A 198 -23.54 -12.35 -1.84
C LEU A 198 -22.29 -11.51 -1.55
N GLU A 199 -21.16 -12.16 -1.27
CA GLU A 199 -19.88 -11.49 -1.04
C GLU A 199 -19.47 -10.65 -2.25
N LEU A 200 -19.60 -11.21 -3.46
CA LEU A 200 -19.30 -10.50 -4.70
C LEU A 200 -20.26 -9.33 -4.94
N LYS A 201 -21.56 -9.47 -4.59
CA LYS A 201 -22.54 -8.37 -4.63
C LYS A 201 -22.09 -7.21 -3.72
N HIS A 202 -21.71 -7.50 -2.48
CA HIS A 202 -21.24 -6.47 -1.54
C HIS A 202 -19.96 -5.76 -2.02
N ARG A 203 -19.08 -6.47 -2.74
CA ARG A 203 -17.85 -5.90 -3.30
C ARG A 203 -18.04 -5.14 -4.62
N GLY A 204 -19.28 -4.95 -5.08
CA GLY A 204 -19.58 -4.23 -6.31
C GLY A 204 -19.18 -4.97 -7.59
N PHE A 205 -18.89 -6.28 -7.52
CA PHE A 205 -18.45 -7.10 -8.65
C PHE A 205 -19.42 -7.05 -9.84
N PHE A 206 -20.73 -6.99 -9.58
CA PHE A 206 -21.76 -6.95 -10.63
C PHE A 206 -21.87 -5.60 -11.37
N MET A 207 -21.07 -4.60 -10.99
CA MET A 207 -20.91 -3.37 -11.78
C MET A 207 -19.93 -3.57 -12.96
N LEU A 208 -19.14 -4.64 -12.94
CA LEU A 208 -18.21 -4.97 -14.01
C LEU A 208 -18.94 -5.55 -15.22
N ARG A 209 -18.40 -5.29 -16.41
CA ARG A 209 -18.93 -5.87 -17.65
C ARG A 209 -18.81 -7.40 -17.61
N ASP A 210 -19.82 -8.10 -18.10
CA ASP A 210 -19.85 -9.57 -18.22
C ASP A 210 -19.67 -10.34 -16.88
N ALA A 211 -19.83 -9.67 -15.73
CA ALA A 211 -19.67 -10.24 -14.40
C ALA A 211 -20.50 -11.52 -14.16
N VAL A 212 -21.73 -11.56 -14.67
CA VAL A 212 -22.62 -12.73 -14.56
C VAL A 212 -22.07 -13.94 -15.31
N ASP A 213 -21.44 -13.72 -16.46
CA ASP A 213 -20.83 -14.79 -17.24
C ASP A 213 -19.62 -15.36 -16.51
N MET A 214 -18.72 -14.49 -16.04
CA MET A 214 -17.48 -14.88 -15.34
C MET A 214 -17.74 -15.69 -14.06
N ILE A 215 -18.70 -15.26 -13.23
CA ILE A 215 -19.04 -16.00 -12.00
C ILE A 215 -19.79 -17.31 -12.31
N SER A 216 -20.60 -17.35 -13.38
CA SER A 216 -21.32 -18.55 -13.77
C SER A 216 -20.37 -19.66 -14.19
N GLU A 217 -19.35 -19.32 -14.99
CA GLU A 217 -18.27 -20.23 -15.37
C GLU A 217 -17.47 -20.69 -14.15
N SER A 218 -17.06 -19.75 -13.30
CA SER A 218 -16.22 -20.03 -12.13
C SER A 218 -16.90 -20.90 -11.07
N LEU A 219 -18.23 -20.77 -10.92
CA LEU A 219 -19.02 -21.60 -10.01
C LEU A 219 -19.58 -22.87 -10.67
N ALA A 220 -19.31 -23.09 -11.95
CA ALA A 220 -19.88 -24.16 -12.76
C ALA A 220 -21.42 -24.24 -12.64
N VAL A 221 -22.08 -23.11 -12.85
CA VAL A 221 -23.55 -22.97 -12.86
C VAL A 221 -24.00 -22.14 -14.05
N THR A 222 -25.29 -22.14 -14.34
CA THR A 222 -25.82 -21.31 -15.43
C THR A 222 -26.02 -19.86 -14.98
N ARG A 223 -26.04 -18.92 -15.94
CA ARG A 223 -26.44 -17.52 -15.68
C ARG A 223 -27.78 -17.42 -14.95
N PHE A 224 -28.73 -18.27 -15.34
CA PHE A 224 -30.04 -18.34 -14.68
C PHE A 224 -29.92 -18.65 -13.18
N THR A 225 -29.04 -19.58 -12.81
CA THR A 225 -28.78 -19.90 -11.41
C THR A 225 -28.16 -18.72 -10.64
N ILE A 226 -27.29 -17.93 -11.28
CA ILE A 226 -26.74 -16.70 -10.68
C ILE A 226 -27.83 -15.66 -10.43
N TYR A 227 -28.71 -15.41 -11.40
CA TYR A 227 -29.84 -14.51 -11.21
C TYR A 227 -30.80 -15.00 -10.12
N ASN A 228 -31.05 -16.31 -10.03
CA ASN A 228 -31.86 -16.87 -8.95
C ASN A 228 -31.23 -16.62 -7.58
N TYR A 229 -29.91 -16.78 -7.45
CA TYR A 229 -29.21 -16.46 -6.20
C TYR A 229 -29.29 -14.97 -5.86
N LEU A 230 -29.13 -14.07 -6.83
CA LEU A 230 -29.29 -12.63 -6.62
C LEU A 230 -30.72 -12.25 -6.17
N ASN A 231 -31.74 -12.89 -6.75
CA ASN A 231 -33.13 -12.68 -6.37
C ASN A 231 -33.43 -13.22 -4.96
N GLU A 232 -32.89 -14.38 -4.61
CA GLU A 232 -33.00 -14.98 -3.27
C GLU A 232 -32.36 -14.05 -2.22
N ILE A 233 -31.16 -13.53 -2.51
CA ILE A 233 -30.47 -12.54 -1.67
C ILE A 233 -31.30 -11.25 -1.51
N ALA A 234 -31.87 -10.72 -2.60
CA ALA A 234 -32.66 -9.49 -2.55
C ALA A 234 -33.99 -9.66 -1.80
N ALA A 235 -34.56 -10.87 -1.79
CA ALA A 235 -35.77 -11.17 -1.03
C ALA A 235 -35.52 -11.30 0.49
N GLU A 236 -34.26 -11.48 0.90
CA GLU A 236 -33.84 -11.59 2.30
C GLU A 236 -33.34 -10.25 2.91
N GLU A 237 -33.12 -9.20 2.10
CA GLU A 237 -32.79 -7.85 2.57
C GLU A 237 -34.06 -7.13 3.09
N PRO A 238 -34.16 -6.76 4.39
CA PRO A 238 -35.29 -5.98 4.88
C PRO A 238 -35.25 -4.57 4.28
N VAL A 239 -36.35 -4.15 3.64
CA VAL A 239 -36.54 -2.78 3.14
C VAL A 239 -36.51 -1.82 4.32
N VAL A 240 -35.38 -1.15 4.53
CA VAL A 240 -35.33 0.04 5.39
C VAL A 240 -35.89 1.18 4.56
N SER A 241 -37.19 1.43 4.70
CA SER A 241 -37.82 2.68 4.27
C SER A 241 -37.26 3.84 5.08
N ASP A 242 -36.88 4.91 4.39
CA ASP A 242 -36.45 6.23 4.94
C ASP A 242 -37.23 6.69 6.18
#